data_AF-A0A925XD69-F1
#
_entry.id   AF-A0A925XD69-F1
#
_cell.length_a   1.000
_cell.length_b   1.000
_cell.length_c   1.000
_cell.angle_alpha   90.00
_cell.angle_beta   90.00
_cell.angle_gamma   90.00
#
_symmetry.space_group_name_H-M   'P 1'
#
loop_
_entity.id
_entity.type
_entity.pdbx_description
1 polymer ?
#
loop_
_entity_poly.entity_id
_entity_poly.type
_entity_poly.pdbx_seq_one_letter_code
_entity_poly.pdbx_strand_id
1 'polypeptide(L)'
;MLKGTKIEWLKDVLLPLLITITGVYLGLLINQWQAAQSNISLLNRIRTEIREEVKQNLTFLQNNYAYHEKMRNYLLILPNVSTDSAKKIRSNFQGLRIDFFQKNAYQSANNSGSFKIFPFEEYSKINKLYIQQEAMEVIGQMYLKEFLKIIISKDTSEEEYATFLSVFFADTNQNEKTLISDYKKWLEETKN
;
A
#
# COMPACT_ATOMS: atom_id res chain seq x y z
N MET A 1 -32.47 68.12 30.81
CA MET A 1 -32.65 66.72 31.23
C MET A 1 -32.49 65.81 30.00
N LEU A 2 -31.28 65.33 29.71
CA LEU A 2 -31.00 64.31 28.66
C LEU A 2 -29.69 63.59 29.03
N LYS A 3 -29.62 62.97 30.22
CA LYS A 3 -28.41 62.27 30.70
C LYS A 3 -28.60 60.77 30.99
N GLY A 4 -29.79 60.20 30.77
CA GLY A 4 -30.09 58.79 31.06
C GLY A 4 -30.05 57.82 29.87
N THR A 5 -30.22 58.29 28.63
CA THR A 5 -30.62 57.39 27.52
C THR A 5 -29.48 56.66 26.82
N LYS A 6 -28.25 57.20 26.80
CA LYS A 6 -27.13 56.57 26.07
C LYS A 6 -26.60 55.30 26.73
N ILE A 7 -26.56 55.25 28.06
CA ILE A 7 -25.99 54.11 28.80
C ILE A 7 -26.94 52.92 28.82
N GLU A 8 -28.26 53.16 28.92
CA GLU A 8 -29.28 52.12 28.86
C GLU A 8 -29.37 51.50 27.47
N TRP A 9 -29.41 52.31 26.40
CA TRP A 9 -29.38 51.82 25.03
C TRP A 9 -28.13 50.97 24.72
N LEU A 10 -26.96 51.40 25.23
CA LEU A 10 -25.74 50.62 25.12
C LEU A 10 -25.89 49.25 25.79
N LYS A 11 -26.44 49.17 27.01
CA LYS A 11 -26.65 47.89 27.68
C LYS A 11 -27.70 47.01 26.97
N ASP A 12 -28.81 47.60 26.53
CA ASP A 12 -29.93 46.87 25.94
C ASP A 12 -29.61 46.35 24.53
N VAL A 13 -28.64 46.94 23.83
CA VAL A 13 -28.28 46.55 22.46
C VAL A 13 -26.90 45.89 22.38
N LEU A 14 -25.85 46.46 22.99
CA LEU A 14 -24.49 45.88 22.88
C LEU A 14 -24.36 44.59 23.66
N LEU A 15 -24.99 44.45 24.84
CA LEU A 15 -24.83 43.24 25.63
C LEU A 15 -25.46 42.01 24.94
N PRO A 16 -26.70 42.06 24.44
CA PRO A 16 -27.27 40.94 23.68
C PRO A 16 -26.49 40.66 22.39
N LEU A 17 -26.00 41.70 21.72
CA LEU A 17 -25.23 41.56 20.49
C LEU A 17 -23.86 40.88 20.75
N LEU A 18 -23.16 41.27 21.82
CA LEU A 18 -21.94 40.60 22.27
C LEU A 18 -22.18 39.15 22.69
N ILE A 19 -23.25 38.88 23.43
CA ILE A 19 -23.63 37.51 23.81
C ILE A 19 -23.91 36.67 22.56
N THR A 20 -24.63 37.22 21.59
CA THR A 20 -24.95 36.53 20.33
C THR A 20 -23.69 36.23 19.52
N ILE A 21 -22.81 37.22 19.34
CA ILE A 21 -21.52 37.04 18.65
C ILE A 21 -20.67 35.98 19.37
N THR A 22 -20.60 36.05 20.69
CA THR A 22 -19.82 35.10 21.50
C THR A 22 -20.40 33.69 21.39
N GLY A 23 -21.72 33.54 21.44
CA GLY A 23 -22.40 32.25 21.29
C GLY A 23 -22.17 31.62 19.91
N VAL A 24 -22.27 32.42 18.84
CA VAL A 24 -21.96 31.97 17.47
C VAL A 24 -20.49 31.58 17.35
N TYR A 25 -19.58 32.40 17.88
CA TYR A 25 -18.15 32.12 17.83
C TYR A 25 -17.78 30.85 18.61
N LEU A 26 -18.33 30.66 19.81
CA LEU A 26 -18.17 29.43 20.60
C LEU A 26 -18.73 28.21 19.87
N GLY A 27 -19.90 28.33 19.24
CA GLY A 27 -20.47 27.25 18.43
C GLY A 27 -19.57 26.86 17.26
N LEU A 28 -19.00 27.85 16.55
CA LEU A 28 -18.04 27.60 15.48
C LEU A 28 -16.75 26.94 15.99
N LEU A 29 -16.22 27.39 17.13
CA LEU A 29 -15.04 26.77 17.76
C LEU A 29 -15.27 25.32 18.14
N ILE A 30 -16.42 25.00 18.75
CA ILE A 30 -16.79 23.63 19.13
C ILE A 30 -16.90 22.75 17.88
N ASN A 31 -17.56 23.24 16.82
CA ASN A 31 -17.70 22.49 15.57
C ASN A 31 -16.34 22.24 14.90
N GLN A 32 -15.45 23.24 14.88
CA GLN A 32 -14.10 23.07 14.34
C GLN A 32 -13.28 22.08 15.16
N TRP A 33 -13.39 22.13 16.49
CA TRP A 33 -12.71 21.19 17.37
C TRP A 33 -13.19 19.75 17.18
N GLN A 34 -14.51 19.53 17.10
CA GLN A 34 -15.08 18.21 16.82
C GLN A 34 -14.65 17.68 15.44
N ALA A 35 -14.65 18.52 14.41
CA ALA A 35 -14.17 18.14 13.09
C ALA A 35 -12.68 17.75 13.10
N ALA A 36 -11.84 18.51 13.85
CA ALA A 36 -10.43 18.18 14.00
C ALA A 36 -10.22 16.83 14.70
N GLN A 37 -10.97 16.54 15.77
CA GLN A 37 -10.89 15.25 16.46
C GLN A 37 -11.36 14.08 15.58
N SER A 38 -12.44 14.28 14.82
CA SER A 38 -12.91 13.31 13.84
C SER A 38 -11.84 13.00 12.79
N ASN A 39 -11.19 14.04 12.24
CA ASN A 39 -10.11 13.87 11.27
C ASN A 39 -8.91 13.11 11.86
N ILE A 40 -8.50 13.42 13.10
CA ILE A 40 -7.41 12.71 13.78
C ILE A 40 -7.75 11.22 13.96
N SER A 41 -8.97 10.91 14.42
CA SER A 41 -9.39 9.52 14.61
C SER A 41 -9.47 8.74 13.29
N LEU A 42 -10.01 9.34 12.23
CA LEU A 42 -10.04 8.75 10.89
C LEU A 42 -8.63 8.50 10.35
N LEU A 43 -7.74 9.46 10.48
CA LEU A 43 -6.36 9.35 10.04
C LEU A 43 -5.61 8.24 10.79
N ASN A 44 -5.76 8.15 12.12
CA ASN A 44 -5.16 7.07 12.92
C ASN A 44 -5.71 5.69 12.54
N ARG A 45 -7.01 5.60 12.24
CA ARG A 45 -7.63 4.38 11.76
C ARG A 45 -7.04 3.95 10.42
N ILE A 46 -6.96 4.87 9.45
CA ILE A 46 -6.38 4.58 8.12
C ILE A 46 -4.92 4.16 8.25
N ARG A 47 -4.11 4.85 9.08
CA ARG A 47 -2.72 4.45 9.36
C ARG A 47 -2.64 3.02 9.87
N THR A 48 -3.52 2.66 10.80
CA THR A 48 -3.57 1.30 11.36
C THR A 48 -3.93 0.28 10.30
N GLU A 49 -4.98 0.54 9.50
CA GLU A 49 -5.44 -0.38 8.45
C GLU A 49 -4.37 -0.55 7.34
N ILE A 50 -3.76 0.52 6.86
CA ILE A 50 -2.64 0.46 5.90
C ILE A 50 -1.45 -0.30 6.49
N ARG A 51 -1.14 -0.08 7.77
CA ARG A 51 -0.03 -0.78 8.43
C ARG A 51 -0.27 -2.28 8.52
N GLU A 52 -1.48 -2.71 8.86
CA GLU A 52 -1.83 -4.13 8.87
C GLU A 52 -1.81 -4.73 7.46
N GLU A 53 -2.28 -4.00 6.46
CA GLU A 53 -2.20 -4.40 5.05
C GLU A 53 -0.74 -4.62 4.60
N VAL A 54 0.16 -3.68 4.91
CA VAL A 54 1.59 -3.79 4.61
C VAL A 54 2.24 -4.97 5.34
N LYS A 55 1.88 -5.24 6.61
CA LYS A 55 2.39 -6.42 7.34
C LYS A 55 1.94 -7.74 6.71
N GLN A 56 0.67 -7.83 6.30
CA GLN A 56 0.12 -9.02 5.66
C GLN A 56 0.80 -9.26 4.31
N ASN A 57 0.93 -8.20 3.50
CA ASN A 57 1.64 -8.25 2.22
C ASN A 57 3.11 -8.62 2.41
N LEU A 58 3.81 -8.07 3.39
CA LEU A 58 5.20 -8.43 3.70
C LEU A 58 5.33 -9.91 4.06
N THR A 59 4.44 -10.43 4.90
CA THR A 59 4.46 -11.85 5.30
C THR A 59 4.25 -12.76 4.09
N PHE A 60 3.28 -12.42 3.23
CA PHE A 60 3.01 -13.16 2.01
C PHE A 60 4.20 -13.11 1.04
N LEU A 61 4.76 -11.93 0.81
CA LEU A 61 5.91 -11.69 -0.07
C LEU A 61 7.16 -12.44 0.40
N GLN A 62 7.41 -12.49 1.71
CA GLN A 62 8.53 -13.25 2.26
C GLN A 62 8.41 -14.76 2.03
N ASN A 63 7.18 -15.30 2.08
CA ASN A 63 6.93 -16.71 1.79
C ASN A 63 7.16 -17.04 0.31
N ASN A 64 6.77 -16.15 -0.59
CA ASN A 64 6.99 -16.32 -2.02
C ASN A 64 8.47 -16.14 -2.40
N TYR A 65 9.13 -15.12 -1.84
CA TYR A 65 10.57 -14.89 -2.00
C TYR A 65 11.39 -16.14 -1.65
N ALA A 66 11.12 -16.79 -0.51
CA ALA A 66 11.84 -18.00 -0.13
C ALA A 66 11.70 -19.14 -1.16
N TYR A 67 10.53 -19.26 -1.79
CA TYR A 67 10.30 -20.21 -2.88
C TYR A 67 11.02 -19.80 -4.17
N HIS A 68 10.91 -18.53 -4.57
CA HIS A 68 11.56 -17.99 -5.77
C HIS A 68 13.07 -18.05 -5.68
N GLU A 69 13.66 -17.77 -4.52
CA GLU A 69 15.10 -17.85 -4.28
C GLU A 69 15.59 -19.30 -4.42
N LYS A 70 14.85 -20.25 -3.85
CA LYS A 70 15.13 -21.69 -4.00
C LYS A 70 15.05 -22.13 -5.46
N MET A 71 14.01 -21.72 -6.19
CA MET A 71 13.85 -22.07 -7.61
C MET A 71 14.94 -21.46 -8.48
N ARG A 72 15.30 -20.19 -8.27
CA ARG A 72 16.42 -19.53 -8.95
C ARG A 72 17.73 -20.29 -8.72
N ASN A 73 18.04 -20.63 -7.48
CA ASN A 73 19.27 -21.36 -7.14
C ASN A 73 19.31 -22.75 -7.80
N TYR A 74 18.17 -23.44 -7.90
CA TYR A 74 18.08 -24.67 -8.67
C TYR A 74 18.31 -24.46 -10.16
N LEU A 75 17.75 -23.41 -10.76
CA LEU A 75 17.92 -23.11 -12.19
C LEU A 75 19.35 -22.75 -12.57
N LEU A 76 20.10 -22.10 -11.68
CA LEU A 76 21.51 -21.75 -11.91
C LEU A 76 22.45 -22.96 -12.02
N ILE A 77 22.11 -24.10 -11.40
CA ILE A 77 22.95 -25.30 -11.41
C ILE A 77 22.62 -26.26 -12.56
N LEU A 78 21.59 -25.99 -13.35
CA LEU A 78 21.14 -26.85 -14.46
C LEU A 78 21.99 -26.96 -15.71
N PRO A 79 22.77 -25.96 -16.18
CA PRO A 79 23.54 -26.12 -17.41
C PRO A 79 24.58 -27.26 -17.36
N ASN A 80 24.77 -27.90 -16.19
CA ASN A 80 25.71 -29.00 -15.98
C ASN A 80 25.06 -30.38 -15.75
N VAL A 81 23.73 -30.55 -15.87
CA VAL A 81 23.08 -31.78 -15.38
C VAL A 81 22.03 -32.32 -16.38
N SER A 82 22.18 -33.61 -16.74
CA SER A 82 21.39 -34.43 -17.68
C SER A 82 19.85 -34.28 -17.68
N THR A 83 19.15 -34.94 -18.61
CA THR A 83 17.67 -35.03 -18.75
C THR A 83 16.90 -35.35 -17.46
N ASP A 84 17.52 -35.97 -16.46
CA ASP A 84 16.92 -36.20 -15.14
C ASP A 84 16.70 -34.90 -14.33
N SER A 85 17.43 -33.84 -14.65
CA SER A 85 17.37 -32.54 -13.97
C SER A 85 16.13 -31.76 -14.35
N ALA A 86 15.73 -31.82 -15.62
CA ALA A 86 14.48 -31.23 -16.10
C ALA A 86 13.26 -31.87 -15.40
N LYS A 87 13.27 -33.19 -15.19
CA LYS A 87 12.24 -33.89 -14.39
C LYS A 87 12.22 -33.43 -12.94
N LYS A 88 13.40 -33.24 -12.32
CA LYS A 88 13.51 -32.73 -10.94
C LYS A 88 13.00 -31.29 -10.80
N ILE A 89 13.23 -30.41 -11.76
CA ILE A 89 12.63 -29.06 -11.76
C ILE A 89 11.12 -29.16 -11.73
N ARG A 90 10.53 -29.92 -12.67
CA ARG A 90 9.07 -30.06 -12.77
C ARG A 90 8.47 -30.63 -11.48
N SER A 91 9.18 -31.52 -10.79
CA SER A 91 8.72 -32.07 -9.50
C SER A 91 8.76 -31.06 -8.34
N ASN A 92 9.64 -30.06 -8.38
CA ASN A 92 9.76 -29.03 -7.34
C ASN A 92 9.03 -27.72 -7.70
N PHE A 93 8.69 -27.54 -8.97
CA PHE A 93 7.97 -26.38 -9.47
C PHE A 93 6.50 -26.45 -9.04
N GLN A 94 6.07 -25.46 -8.26
CA GLN A 94 4.71 -25.35 -7.72
C GLN A 94 3.96 -24.18 -8.36
N GLY A 95 4.24 -23.92 -9.64
CA GLY A 95 3.75 -22.75 -10.37
C GLY A 95 4.63 -21.52 -10.17
N LEU A 96 4.25 -20.44 -10.85
CA LEU A 96 4.97 -19.16 -10.80
C LEU A 96 4.80 -18.42 -9.48
N ARG A 97 3.74 -18.72 -8.70
CA ARG A 97 3.38 -18.02 -7.46
C ARG A 97 3.45 -16.49 -7.60
N ILE A 98 2.71 -15.96 -8.58
CA ILE A 98 2.59 -14.52 -8.79
C ILE A 98 2.01 -13.86 -7.54
N ASP A 99 2.62 -12.76 -7.11
CA ASP A 99 2.13 -12.01 -5.96
C ASP A 99 0.83 -11.26 -6.27
N PHE A 100 -0.15 -11.40 -5.38
CA PHE A 100 -1.36 -10.62 -5.36
C PHE A 100 -1.44 -9.92 -4.02
N PHE A 101 -1.39 -8.60 -4.02
CA PHE A 101 -1.28 -7.84 -2.80
C PHE A 101 -2.64 -7.31 -2.38
N GLN A 102 -2.84 -7.23 -1.06
CA GLN A 102 -3.98 -6.51 -0.52
C GLN A 102 -3.76 -5.00 -0.70
N LYS A 103 -4.83 -4.31 -1.08
CA LYS A 103 -4.86 -2.85 -1.30
C LYS A 103 -6.17 -2.20 -0.87
N ASN A 104 -6.94 -2.89 -0.04
CA ASN A 104 -8.29 -2.47 0.35
C ASN A 104 -8.23 -1.19 1.19
N ALA A 105 -7.35 -1.12 2.20
CA ALA A 105 -7.22 0.05 3.06
C ALA A 105 -6.78 1.27 2.25
N TYR A 106 -5.76 1.08 1.41
CA TYR A 106 -5.25 2.12 0.51
C TYR A 106 -6.30 2.60 -0.49
N GLN A 107 -6.97 1.68 -1.21
CA GLN A 107 -8.00 2.03 -2.19
C GLN A 107 -9.21 2.69 -1.54
N SER A 108 -9.67 2.20 -0.39
CA SER A 108 -10.77 2.81 0.35
C SER A 108 -10.42 4.24 0.76
N ALA A 109 -9.23 4.48 1.32
CA ALA A 109 -8.78 5.82 1.70
C ALA A 109 -8.59 6.77 0.51
N ASN A 110 -8.16 6.24 -0.64
CA ASN A 110 -8.05 7.02 -1.87
C ASN A 110 -9.43 7.41 -2.41
N ASN A 111 -10.34 6.44 -2.50
CA ASN A 111 -11.68 6.63 -3.07
C ASN A 111 -12.56 7.55 -2.20
N SER A 112 -12.43 7.47 -0.87
CA SER A 112 -13.12 8.37 0.05
C SER A 112 -12.53 9.79 0.07
N GLY A 113 -11.35 9.99 -0.53
CA GLY A 113 -10.60 11.23 -0.43
C GLY A 113 -9.98 11.46 0.95
N SER A 114 -9.91 10.44 1.80
CA SER A 114 -9.33 10.54 3.15
C SER A 114 -7.83 10.79 3.13
N PHE A 115 -7.12 10.61 2.02
CA PHE A 115 -5.73 11.08 1.91
C PHE A 115 -5.59 12.61 1.94
N LYS A 116 -6.66 13.38 1.73
CA LYS A 116 -6.61 14.86 1.84
C LYS A 116 -6.31 15.37 3.25
N ILE A 117 -6.55 14.56 4.28
CA ILE A 117 -6.23 14.90 5.68
C ILE A 117 -4.83 14.43 6.10
N PHE A 118 -4.12 13.66 5.26
CA PHE A 118 -2.76 13.22 5.56
C PHE A 118 -1.75 14.34 5.33
N PRO A 119 -0.67 14.42 6.14
CA PRO A 119 0.52 15.17 5.77
C PRO A 119 1.02 14.71 4.39
N PHE A 120 1.37 15.66 3.52
CA PHE A 120 1.78 15.36 2.14
C PHE A 120 2.94 14.34 2.07
N GLU A 121 3.93 14.48 2.95
CA GLU A 121 5.09 13.58 3.00
C GLU A 121 4.68 12.13 3.30
N GLU A 122 3.75 11.94 4.22
CA GLU A 122 3.26 10.61 4.59
C GLU A 122 2.45 9.99 3.45
N TYR A 123 1.54 10.76 2.86
CA TYR A 123 0.79 10.33 1.68
C TYR A 123 1.74 9.96 0.52
N SER A 124 2.76 10.77 0.26
CA SER A 124 3.75 10.51 -0.80
C SER A 124 4.50 9.20 -0.58
N LYS A 125 4.91 8.92 0.67
CA LYS A 125 5.57 7.64 1.03
C LYS A 125 4.64 6.44 0.83
N ILE A 126 3.39 6.55 1.29
CA ILE A 126 2.37 5.50 1.09
C ILE A 126 2.18 5.28 -0.42
N ASN A 127 1.87 6.34 -1.17
CA ASN A 127 1.62 6.24 -2.61
C ASN A 127 2.80 5.62 -3.37
N LYS A 128 4.04 6.00 -3.05
CA LYS A 128 5.24 5.40 -3.66
C LYS A 128 5.29 3.88 -3.44
N LEU A 129 4.99 3.43 -2.22
CA LEU A 129 4.99 2.01 -1.87
C LEU A 129 3.95 1.23 -2.69
N TYR A 130 2.73 1.76 -2.81
CA TYR A 130 1.67 1.11 -3.58
C TYR A 130 1.90 1.17 -5.09
N ILE A 131 2.59 2.19 -5.61
CA ILE A 131 3.04 2.24 -7.02
C ILE A 131 4.04 1.10 -7.30
N GLN A 132 4.99 0.85 -6.40
CA GLN A 132 5.93 -0.26 -6.56
C GLN A 132 5.24 -1.62 -6.52
N GLN A 133 4.28 -1.76 -5.60
CA GLN A 133 3.43 -2.95 -5.50
C GLN A 133 2.66 -3.20 -6.81
N GLU A 134 2.00 -2.16 -7.34
CA GLU A 134 1.26 -2.25 -8.61
C GLU A 134 2.16 -2.59 -9.80
N ALA A 135 3.34 -1.97 -9.89
CA ALA A 135 4.31 -2.30 -10.93
C ALA A 135 4.72 -3.78 -10.88
N MET A 136 4.89 -4.33 -9.68
CA MET A 136 5.20 -5.74 -9.49
C MET A 136 4.03 -6.65 -9.88
N GLU A 137 2.78 -6.30 -9.55
CA GLU A 137 1.58 -7.04 -10.01
C GLU A 137 1.50 -7.08 -11.54
N VAL A 138 1.76 -5.94 -12.21
CA VAL A 138 1.74 -5.83 -13.67
C VAL A 138 2.81 -6.72 -14.31
N ILE A 139 4.03 -6.70 -13.77
CA ILE A 139 5.12 -7.58 -14.22
C ILE A 139 4.74 -9.05 -14.02
N GLY A 140 4.18 -9.40 -12.86
CA GLY A 140 3.72 -10.75 -12.57
C GLY A 140 2.64 -11.24 -13.53
N GLN A 141 1.67 -10.40 -13.88
CA GLN A 141 0.64 -10.70 -14.88
C GLN A 141 1.22 -10.89 -16.28
N MET A 142 2.24 -10.10 -16.65
CA MET A 142 2.95 -10.25 -17.91
C MET A 142 3.64 -11.62 -18.00
N TYR A 143 4.36 -12.04 -16.96
CA TYR A 143 4.98 -13.37 -16.93
C TYR A 143 3.94 -14.48 -16.92
N LEU A 144 2.83 -14.34 -16.20
CA LEU A 144 1.76 -15.33 -16.22
C LEU A 144 1.22 -15.53 -17.64
N LYS A 145 0.95 -14.42 -18.36
CA LYS A 145 0.48 -14.48 -19.74
C LYS A 145 1.47 -15.19 -20.65
N GLU A 146 2.76 -14.92 -20.51
CA GLU A 146 3.80 -15.54 -21.33
C GLU A 146 3.98 -17.02 -20.99
N PHE A 147 3.97 -17.36 -19.70
CA PHE A 147 3.99 -18.75 -19.24
C PHE A 147 2.82 -19.56 -19.78
N LEU A 148 1.61 -18.99 -19.79
CA LEU A 148 0.44 -19.64 -20.37
C LEU A 148 0.63 -19.93 -21.86
N LYS A 149 1.27 -19.05 -22.63
CA LYS A 149 1.58 -19.32 -24.04
C LYS A 149 2.58 -20.47 -24.17
N ILE A 150 3.64 -20.46 -23.37
CA ILE A 150 4.69 -21.50 -23.34
C ILE A 150 4.09 -22.88 -23.04
N ILE A 151 3.19 -22.99 -22.06
CA ILE A 151 2.61 -24.30 -21.70
C ILE A 151 1.53 -24.79 -22.69
N ILE A 152 0.87 -23.89 -23.41
CA ILE A 152 -0.16 -24.23 -24.41
C ILE A 152 0.47 -24.55 -25.77
N SER A 153 1.59 -23.91 -26.08
CA SER A 153 2.36 -24.15 -27.30
C SER A 153 2.90 -25.58 -27.33
N LYS A 154 2.64 -26.29 -28.44
CA LYS A 154 3.17 -27.65 -28.65
C LYS A 154 4.64 -27.65 -29.09
N ASP A 155 5.14 -26.51 -29.54
CA ASP A 155 6.46 -26.37 -30.16
C ASP A 155 7.50 -25.77 -29.20
N THR A 156 7.12 -25.45 -27.95
CA THR A 156 8.04 -24.86 -26.98
C THR A 156 9.07 -25.90 -26.52
N SER A 157 10.35 -25.57 -26.73
CA SER A 157 11.47 -26.42 -26.31
C SER A 157 11.66 -26.42 -24.78
N GLU A 158 12.29 -27.47 -24.24
CA GLU A 158 12.64 -27.51 -22.82
C GLU A 158 13.62 -26.39 -22.42
N GLU A 159 14.49 -26.00 -23.36
CA GLU A 159 15.44 -24.89 -23.19
C GLU A 159 14.72 -23.54 -23.08
N GLU A 160 13.73 -23.28 -23.94
CA GLU A 160 12.91 -22.08 -23.88
C GLU A 160 12.10 -22.01 -22.58
N TYR A 161 11.53 -23.14 -22.14
CA TYR A 161 10.84 -23.23 -20.84
C TYR A 161 11.79 -22.94 -19.66
N ALA A 162 12.98 -23.54 -19.65
CA ALA A 162 13.96 -23.35 -18.60
C ALA A 162 14.53 -21.92 -18.60
N THR A 163 14.75 -21.34 -19.78
CA THR A 163 15.19 -19.95 -19.95
C THR A 163 14.15 -18.99 -19.42
N PHE A 164 12.87 -19.19 -19.78
CA PHE A 164 11.77 -18.40 -19.26
C PHE A 164 11.72 -18.42 -17.73
N LEU A 165 11.76 -19.62 -17.12
CA LEU A 165 11.75 -19.74 -15.67
C LEU A 165 12.98 -19.07 -15.03
N SER A 166 14.14 -19.17 -15.66
CA SER A 166 15.39 -18.58 -15.15
C SER A 166 15.30 -17.05 -15.11
N VAL A 167 14.80 -16.44 -16.18
CA VAL A 167 14.55 -15.00 -16.26
C VAL A 167 13.49 -14.59 -15.24
N PHE A 168 12.35 -15.29 -15.21
CA PHE A 168 11.27 -15.00 -14.27
C PHE A 168 11.75 -15.01 -12.81
N PHE A 169 12.38 -16.09 -12.35
CA PHE A 169 12.81 -16.17 -10.96
C PHE A 169 13.98 -15.23 -10.66
N ALA A 170 14.82 -14.87 -11.62
CA ALA A 170 15.86 -13.85 -11.41
C ALA A 170 15.25 -12.47 -11.16
N ASP A 171 14.35 -12.04 -12.04
CA ASP A 171 13.72 -10.72 -11.97
C ASP A 171 12.77 -10.61 -10.78
N THR A 172 11.94 -11.63 -10.55
CA THR A 172 11.00 -11.68 -9.42
C THR A 172 11.74 -11.60 -8.08
N ASN A 173 12.81 -12.39 -7.87
CA ASN A 173 13.59 -12.32 -6.63
C ASN A 173 14.15 -10.92 -6.36
N GLN A 174 14.65 -10.24 -7.39
CA GLN A 174 15.23 -8.91 -7.23
C GLN A 174 14.14 -7.87 -6.86
N ASN A 175 12.97 -7.95 -7.49
CA ASN A 175 11.84 -7.08 -7.21
C ASN A 175 11.26 -7.34 -5.81
N GLU A 176 11.05 -8.61 -5.45
CA GLU A 176 10.60 -9.03 -4.12
C GLU A 176 11.55 -8.53 -3.03
N LYS A 177 12.86 -8.74 -3.20
CA LYS A 177 13.86 -8.29 -2.23
C LYS A 177 13.79 -6.77 -2.01
N THR A 178 13.61 -6.01 -3.09
CA THR A 178 13.48 -4.56 -3.04
C THR A 178 12.21 -4.15 -2.29
N LEU A 179 11.06 -4.74 -2.65
CA LEU A 179 9.77 -4.43 -2.02
C LEU A 179 9.72 -4.87 -0.55
N ILE A 180 10.33 -6.02 -0.20
CA ILE A 180 10.51 -6.46 1.20
C ILE A 180 11.30 -5.41 1.99
N SER A 181 12.38 -4.87 1.42
CA SER A 181 13.18 -3.82 2.05
C SER A 181 12.35 -2.56 2.26
N ASP A 182 11.60 -2.14 1.25
CA ASP A 182 10.76 -0.94 1.30
C ASP A 182 9.62 -1.08 2.32
N TYR A 183 8.96 -2.25 2.40
CA TYR A 183 7.97 -2.56 3.44
C TYR A 183 8.56 -2.52 4.84
N LYS A 184 9.72 -3.16 5.07
CA LYS A 184 10.37 -3.15 6.38
C LYS A 184 10.72 -1.73 6.81
N LYS A 185 11.31 -0.94 5.91
CA LYS A 185 11.65 0.45 6.15
C LYS A 185 10.42 1.28 6.49
N TRP A 186 9.35 1.17 5.70
CA TRP A 186 8.10 1.90 5.95
C TRP A 186 7.48 1.51 7.30
N LEU A 187 7.46 0.21 7.65
CA LEU A 187 6.94 -0.28 8.93
C LEU A 187 7.77 0.18 10.14
N GLU A 188 9.07 0.40 9.97
CA GLU A 188 9.95 0.95 11.00
C GLU A 188 9.72 2.46 11.18
N GLU A 189 9.62 3.21 10.09
CA GLU A 189 9.36 4.65 10.12
C GLU A 189 7.98 5.00 10.70
N THR A 190 7.01 4.09 10.61
CA THR A 190 5.61 4.29 11.05
C THR A 190 5.30 3.63 12.39
N LYS A 191 6.33 3.26 13.18
CA LYS A 191 6.15 2.67 14.52
C LYS A 191 5.60 3.64 15.57
N ASN A 192 5.69 4.95 15.33
CA ASN A 192 5.37 6.01 16.28
C ASN A 192 4.07 6.74 15.93
#